data_AF-A0A7Z7PTM4-F1
#
_entry.id   AF-A0A7Z7PTM4-F1
#
_cell.length_a   1.000
_cell.length_b   1.000
_cell.length_c   1.000
_cell.angle_alpha   90.00
_cell.angle_beta   90.00
_cell.angle_gamma   90.00
#
_symmetry.space_group_name_H-M   'P 1'
#
loop_
_entity.id
_entity.type
_entity.pdbx_description
1 polymer ?
#
loop_
_entity_poly.entity_id
_entity_poly.type
_entity_poly.pdbx_seq_one_letter_code
_entity_poly.pdbx_strand_id
1 'polypeptide(L)'
;MLAELLKIISEADGLKRVYAAIDTTKLWGGNAPEVAFQHFVERAELAIPKDAAALLIGDLDDQQAHNMVREFQRYRQHGTPTKWGIHIKSLVDSVHFCRSHHSRLLQLADVYAFHVAGYFSKRTGRFADMFAEAKKDIDLFPHRYKEWPK
;
A
#
# COMPACT_ATOMS: atom_id res chain seq x y z
N MET A 1 -12.63 -5.80 17.88
CA MET A 1 -12.53 -5.40 16.47
C MET A 1 -11.19 -4.75 16.11
N LEU A 2 -10.86 -3.51 16.49
CA LEU A 2 -9.59 -2.87 16.07
C LEU A 2 -8.34 -3.66 16.53
N ALA A 3 -8.25 -4.02 17.81
CA ALA A 3 -7.12 -4.81 18.33
C ALA A 3 -6.96 -6.17 17.64
N GLU A 4 -8.04 -6.82 17.24
CA GLU A 4 -8.00 -8.09 16.51
C GLU A 4 -7.45 -7.91 15.10
N LEU A 5 -7.87 -6.84 14.39
CA LEU A 5 -7.32 -6.50 13.08
C LEU A 5 -5.82 -6.20 13.18
N LEU A 6 -5.39 -5.45 14.19
CA LEU A 6 -3.97 -5.15 14.42
C LEU A 6 -3.14 -6.42 14.67
N LYS A 7 -3.66 -7.37 15.47
CA LYS A 7 -3.03 -8.68 15.68
C LYS A 7 -2.91 -9.46 14.38
N ILE A 8 -3.96 -9.53 13.57
CA ILE A 8 -3.93 -10.20 12.26
C ILE A 8 -2.86 -9.57 11.34
N ILE A 9 -2.80 -8.24 11.28
CA ILE A 9 -1.79 -7.52 10.48
C ILE A 9 -0.36 -7.82 10.98
N SER A 10 -0.20 -7.99 12.29
CA SER A 10 1.09 -8.21 12.94
C SER A 10 1.61 -9.64 12.77
N GLU A 11 0.73 -10.62 13.01
CA GLU A 11 1.12 -12.00 13.33
C GLU A 11 0.81 -13.02 12.23
N ALA A 12 -0.05 -12.70 11.26
CA ALA A 12 -0.43 -13.66 10.24
C ALA A 12 0.74 -13.92 9.26
N ASP A 13 1.28 -15.15 9.24
CA ASP A 13 2.42 -15.55 8.41
C ASP A 13 2.25 -15.25 6.91
N GLY A 14 1.02 -15.43 6.42
CA GLY A 14 0.64 -15.19 5.03
C GLY A 14 0.39 -13.72 4.66
N LEU A 15 0.39 -12.80 5.63
CA LEU A 15 0.13 -11.38 5.41
C LEU A 15 1.44 -10.60 5.30
N LYS A 16 1.60 -9.87 4.20
CA LYS A 16 2.75 -8.96 4.00
C LYS A 16 2.31 -7.51 4.05
N ARG A 17 3.00 -6.75 4.89
CA ARG A 17 2.79 -5.33 5.13
C ARG A 17 3.63 -4.51 4.15
N VAL A 18 2.98 -3.78 3.26
CA VAL A 18 3.65 -3.03 2.18
C VAL A 18 3.11 -1.61 2.09
N TYR A 19 3.98 -0.60 1.96
CA TYR A 19 3.55 0.78 1.68
C TYR A 19 4.52 1.54 0.77
N ALA A 20 4.03 2.61 0.15
CA ALA A 20 4.86 3.66 -0.41
C ALA A 20 4.36 5.02 0.09
N ALA A 21 5.29 5.92 0.38
CA ALA A 21 5.01 7.28 0.86
C ALA A 21 5.83 8.27 0.05
N ILE A 22 5.16 9.33 -0.41
CA ILE A 22 5.79 10.37 -1.24
C ILE A 22 5.90 11.67 -0.48
N ASP A 23 7.13 12.20 -0.37
CA ASP A 23 7.36 13.56 0.14
C ASP A 23 7.06 14.56 -0.98
N THR A 24 5.84 15.09 -0.95
CA THR A 24 5.35 16.03 -1.97
C THR A 24 6.09 17.37 -1.95
N THR A 25 6.78 17.72 -0.85
CA THR A 25 7.55 18.96 -0.76
C THR A 25 8.84 18.91 -1.58
N LYS A 26 9.30 17.70 -1.92
CA LYS A 26 10.50 17.44 -2.72
C LYS A 26 10.18 16.93 -4.13
N LEU A 27 8.90 16.75 -4.44
CA LEU A 27 8.47 16.25 -5.74
C LEU A 27 8.33 17.40 -6.74
N TRP A 28 9.28 17.50 -7.66
CA TRP A 28 9.24 18.52 -8.72
C TRP A 28 8.57 17.96 -9.97
N GLY A 29 7.40 18.50 -10.34
CA GLY A 29 6.73 18.23 -11.62
C GLY A 29 6.11 16.83 -11.79
N GLY A 30 6.13 15.97 -10.76
CA GLY A 30 5.56 14.62 -10.80
C GLY A 30 4.13 14.56 -10.25
N ASN A 31 3.33 13.61 -10.74
CA ASN A 31 2.04 13.27 -10.14
C ASN A 31 2.26 12.36 -8.91
N ALA A 32 2.16 12.93 -7.70
CA ALA A 32 2.47 12.22 -6.45
C ALA A 32 1.71 10.88 -6.29
N PRO A 33 0.38 10.81 -6.51
CA PRO A 33 -0.36 9.55 -6.57
C PRO A 33 0.24 8.48 -7.50
N GLU A 34 0.60 8.84 -8.73
CA GLU A 34 1.16 7.90 -9.70
C GLU A 34 2.54 7.39 -9.28
N VAL A 35 3.39 8.29 -8.76
CA VAL A 35 4.72 7.92 -8.24
C VAL A 35 4.59 7.02 -7.00
N ALA A 36 3.65 7.34 -6.10
CA ALA A 36 3.35 6.50 -4.94
C ALA A 36 2.91 5.11 -5.38
N PHE A 37 1.99 5.04 -6.35
CA PHE A 37 1.47 3.79 -6.89
C PHE A 37 2.56 2.96 -7.57
N GLN A 38 3.41 3.57 -8.39
CA GLN A 38 4.54 2.90 -9.01
C GLN A 38 5.42 2.22 -7.94
N HIS A 39 5.87 2.99 -6.94
CA HIS A 39 6.71 2.45 -5.88
C HIS A 39 5.99 1.39 -5.04
N PHE A 40 4.70 1.57 -4.78
CA PHE A 40 3.89 0.57 -4.08
C PHE A 40 3.88 -0.76 -4.85
N VAL A 41 3.60 -0.73 -6.15
CA VAL A 41 3.57 -1.92 -7.02
C VAL A 41 4.95 -2.60 -7.07
N GLU A 42 6.05 -1.83 -7.13
CA GLU A 42 7.40 -2.38 -7.07
C GLU A 42 7.67 -3.09 -5.73
N ARG A 43 7.23 -2.51 -4.61
CA ARG A 43 7.41 -3.10 -3.29
C ARG A 43 6.52 -4.33 -3.10
N ALA A 44 5.32 -4.34 -3.67
CA ALA A 44 4.40 -5.46 -3.65
C ALA A 44 4.94 -6.64 -4.46
N GLU A 45 5.44 -6.41 -5.67
CA GLU A 45 6.12 -7.42 -6.51
C GLU A 45 7.25 -8.11 -5.73
N LEU A 46 8.07 -7.35 -5.00
CA LEU A 46 9.17 -7.87 -4.19
C LEU A 46 8.75 -8.53 -2.87
N ALA A 47 7.47 -8.46 -2.50
CA ALA A 47 6.90 -9.13 -1.34
C ALA A 47 6.22 -10.46 -1.72
N ILE A 48 5.85 -10.64 -2.99
CA ILE A 48 5.19 -11.84 -3.49
C ILE A 48 6.23 -12.95 -3.70
N PRO A 49 5.95 -14.21 -3.29
CA PRO A 49 6.81 -15.35 -3.63
C PRO A 49 7.02 -15.50 -5.14
N LYS A 50 8.21 -15.95 -5.56
CA LYS A 50 8.62 -15.96 -6.99
C LYS A 50 7.75 -16.84 -7.90
N ASP A 51 7.05 -17.81 -7.33
CA ASP A 51 6.18 -18.78 -7.96
C ASP A 51 4.68 -18.51 -7.72
N ALA A 52 4.36 -17.36 -7.11
CA ALA A 52 3.00 -16.95 -6.82
C ALA A 52 2.50 -15.86 -7.78
N ALA A 53 1.20 -15.93 -8.07
CA ALA A 53 0.45 -14.88 -8.74
C ALA A 53 -0.42 -14.13 -7.71
N ALA A 54 -0.59 -12.83 -7.90
CA ALA A 54 -1.38 -11.97 -7.03
C ALA A 54 -2.29 -11.04 -7.82
N LEU A 55 -3.43 -10.71 -7.19
CA LEU A 55 -4.38 -9.71 -7.66
C LEU A 55 -4.22 -8.43 -6.83
N LEU A 56 -4.37 -7.29 -7.48
CA LEU A 56 -4.42 -6.00 -6.78
C LEU A 56 -5.87 -5.60 -6.57
N ILE A 57 -6.26 -5.39 -5.31
CA ILE A 57 -7.63 -4.99 -4.93
C ILE A 57 -7.53 -3.67 -4.17
N GLY A 58 -8.31 -2.65 -4.58
CA GLY A 58 -8.35 -1.33 -3.95
C GLY A 58 -9.77 -0.88 -3.57
N ASP A 59 -9.85 0.13 -2.69
CA ASP A 59 -11.11 0.75 -2.23
C ASP A 59 -11.45 2.05 -3.00
N LEU A 60 -11.03 2.18 -4.26
CA LEU A 60 -11.11 3.45 -4.99
C LEU A 60 -11.92 3.30 -6.28
N ASP A 61 -13.01 4.06 -6.42
CA ASP A 61 -13.75 4.15 -7.68
C ASP A 61 -13.83 5.62 -8.13
N ASP A 62 -12.66 6.18 -8.49
CA ASP A 62 -12.54 7.56 -8.97
C ASP A 62 -11.64 7.67 -10.23
N GLN A 63 -11.45 8.90 -10.72
CA GLN A 63 -10.62 9.17 -11.89
C GLN A 63 -9.14 8.78 -11.68
N GLN A 64 -8.63 8.84 -10.45
CA GLN A 64 -7.26 8.44 -10.12
C GLN A 64 -7.11 6.91 -10.22
N ALA A 65 -8.15 6.16 -9.81
CA ALA A 65 -8.21 4.71 -9.97
C ALA A 65 -8.01 4.28 -11.43
N HIS A 66 -8.69 4.98 -12.36
CA HIS A 66 -8.59 4.71 -13.79
C HIS A 66 -7.17 4.97 -14.35
N ASN A 67 -6.53 6.06 -13.92
CA ASN A 67 -5.16 6.35 -14.30
C ASN A 67 -4.19 5.29 -13.75
N MET A 68 -4.35 4.88 -12.49
CA MET A 68 -3.52 3.83 -11.88
C MET A 68 -3.65 2.49 -12.61
N VAL A 69 -4.86 2.09 -13.02
CA VAL A 69 -5.08 0.89 -13.85
C VAL A 69 -4.31 0.98 -15.17
N ARG A 70 -4.37 2.12 -15.86
CA ARG A 70 -3.67 2.31 -17.13
C ARG A 70 -2.14 2.25 -16.96
N GLU A 71 -1.60 2.92 -15.96
CA GLU A 71 -0.16 2.89 -15.71
C GLU A 71 0.30 1.50 -15.25
N PHE A 72 -0.51 0.77 -14.48
CA PHE A 72 -0.23 -0.60 -14.08
C PHE A 72 -0.06 -1.53 -15.28
N GLN A 73 -0.95 -1.44 -16.28
CA GLN A 73 -0.83 -2.21 -17.53
C GLN A 73 0.50 -1.92 -18.24
N ARG A 74 0.96 -0.66 -18.25
CA ARG A 74 2.27 -0.30 -18.80
C ARG A 74 3.43 -0.91 -18.01
N TYR A 75 3.36 -0.90 -16.68
CA TYR A 75 4.41 -1.47 -15.83
C TYR A 75 4.59 -2.97 -16.06
N ARG A 76 3.50 -3.69 -16.33
CA ARG A 76 3.56 -5.11 -16.67
C ARG A 76 4.21 -5.37 -18.02
N GLN A 77 3.97 -4.52 -19.01
CA GLN A 77 4.50 -4.69 -20.36
C GLN A 77 5.97 -4.26 -20.47
N HIS A 78 6.36 -3.18 -19.78
CA HIS A 78 7.65 -2.51 -20.01
C HIS A 78 8.52 -2.39 -18.76
N GLY A 79 8.01 -2.80 -17.59
CA GLY A 79 8.61 -2.46 -16.31
C GLY A 79 8.25 -1.03 -15.87
N THR A 80 8.61 -0.69 -14.64
CA THR A 80 8.34 0.66 -14.11
C THR A 80 9.28 1.71 -14.72
N PRO A 81 8.77 2.92 -15.06
CA PRO A 81 9.46 3.88 -15.92
C PRO A 81 10.51 4.72 -15.17
N THR A 82 11.46 4.08 -14.49
CA THR A 82 12.59 4.74 -13.83
C THR A 82 13.91 4.06 -14.15
N LYS A 83 15.02 4.78 -13.97
CA LYS A 83 16.39 4.24 -14.19
C LYS A 83 16.64 2.90 -13.46
N TRP A 84 15.96 2.70 -12.33
CA TRP A 84 16.08 1.52 -11.48
C TRP A 84 14.76 0.75 -11.37
N GLY A 85 13.88 0.90 -12.36
CA GLY A 85 12.59 0.23 -12.39
C GLY A 85 12.73 -1.28 -12.51
N ILE A 86 11.64 -1.99 -12.19
CA ILE A 86 11.59 -3.45 -12.25
C ILE A 86 10.42 -3.92 -13.11
N HIS A 87 10.52 -5.15 -13.61
CA HIS A 87 9.41 -5.82 -14.26
C HIS A 87 8.41 -6.33 -13.23
N ILE A 88 7.13 -6.12 -13.51
CA ILE A 88 6.02 -6.61 -12.68
C ILE A 88 5.46 -7.88 -13.31
N LYS A 89 5.77 -9.04 -12.72
CA LYS A 89 5.46 -10.37 -13.28
C LYS A 89 4.43 -11.12 -12.45
N SER A 90 4.49 -10.99 -11.13
CA SER A 90 3.63 -11.73 -10.21
C SER A 90 2.25 -11.09 -10.03
N LEU A 91 2.10 -9.79 -10.28
CA LEU A 91 0.78 -9.16 -10.31
C LEU A 91 0.12 -9.36 -11.69
N VAL A 92 -0.81 -10.31 -11.78
CA VAL A 92 -1.20 -10.96 -13.06
C VAL A 92 -2.43 -10.39 -13.78
N ASP A 93 -3.17 -9.46 -13.18
CA ASP A 93 -4.45 -8.99 -13.74
C ASP A 93 -4.54 -7.45 -13.84
N SER A 94 -5.75 -6.88 -13.81
CA SER A 94 -6.08 -5.48 -13.58
C SER A 94 -6.14 -5.16 -12.07
N VAL A 95 -6.33 -3.89 -11.73
CA VAL A 95 -6.73 -3.48 -10.38
C VAL A 95 -8.25 -3.68 -10.26
N HIS A 96 -8.67 -4.47 -9.28
CA HIS A 96 -10.08 -4.70 -8.95
C HIS A 96 -10.51 -3.76 -7.83
N PHE A 97 -11.71 -3.22 -7.91
CA PHE A 97 -12.22 -2.28 -6.91
C PHE A 97 -13.45 -2.83 -6.20
N CYS A 98 -13.46 -2.76 -4.87
CA CYS A 98 -14.64 -3.09 -4.06
C CYS A 98 -14.69 -2.18 -2.82
N ARG A 99 -15.89 -1.94 -2.27
CA ARG A 99 -16.02 -1.06 -1.09
C ARG A 99 -15.45 -1.73 0.16
N SER A 100 -14.68 -1.00 0.96
CA SER A 100 -14.01 -1.48 2.18
C SER A 100 -14.94 -2.18 3.19
N HIS A 101 -16.17 -1.70 3.39
CA HIS A 101 -17.11 -2.34 4.32
C HIS A 101 -17.61 -3.73 3.86
N HIS A 102 -17.40 -4.10 2.59
CA HIS A 102 -17.70 -5.43 2.07
C HIS A 102 -16.51 -6.40 2.09
N SER A 103 -15.30 -5.94 2.48
CA SER A 103 -14.08 -6.76 2.44
C SER A 103 -13.26 -6.61 3.72
N ARG A 104 -13.11 -7.69 4.49
CA ARG A 104 -12.21 -7.73 5.65
C ARG A 104 -10.76 -7.50 5.25
N LEU A 105 -10.35 -7.88 4.03
CA LEU A 105 -9.01 -7.63 3.51
C LEU A 105 -8.76 -6.12 3.32
N LEU A 106 -9.73 -5.40 2.76
CA LEU A 106 -9.62 -3.94 2.62
C LEU A 106 -9.63 -3.24 3.97
N GLN A 107 -10.42 -3.71 4.94
CA GLN A 107 -10.36 -3.16 6.31
C GLN A 107 -8.97 -3.33 6.96
N LEU A 108 -8.28 -4.45 6.72
CA LEU A 108 -6.89 -4.62 7.17
C LEU A 108 -5.97 -3.61 6.48
N ALA A 109 -6.16 -3.37 5.17
CA ALA A 109 -5.40 -2.37 4.42
C ALA A 109 -5.66 -0.95 4.94
N ASP A 110 -6.90 -0.59 5.25
CA ASP A 110 -7.26 0.73 5.80
C ASP A 110 -6.65 0.97 7.18
N VAL A 111 -6.71 -0.04 8.06
CA VAL A 111 -6.07 0.00 9.38
C VAL A 111 -4.56 0.18 9.25
N TYR A 112 -3.94 -0.53 8.30
CA TYR A 112 -2.50 -0.40 8.05
C TYR A 112 -2.14 0.95 7.39
N ALA A 113 -2.96 1.46 6.47
CA ALA A 113 -2.77 2.78 5.88
C ALA A 113 -2.90 3.89 6.93
N PHE A 114 -3.87 3.77 7.83
CA PHE A 114 -4.02 4.66 8.98
C PHE A 114 -2.77 4.65 9.85
N HIS A 115 -2.23 3.46 10.13
CA HIS A 115 -1.00 3.29 10.87
C HIS A 115 0.18 4.01 10.21
N VAL A 116 0.42 3.73 8.93
CA VAL A 116 1.54 4.28 8.15
C VAL A 116 1.46 5.80 8.06
N ALA A 117 0.27 6.34 7.79
CA ALA A 117 0.09 7.78 7.68
C ALA A 117 0.35 8.51 9.01
N GLY A 118 0.20 7.84 10.16
CA GLY A 118 0.57 8.37 11.47
C GLY A 118 2.08 8.57 11.68
N TYR A 119 2.95 7.91 10.89
CA TYR A 119 4.39 8.17 10.92
C TYR A 119 4.77 9.51 10.27
N PHE A 120 4.03 9.91 9.24
CA PHE A 120 4.34 11.09 8.43
C PHE A 120 3.51 12.33 8.80
N SER A 121 2.45 12.15 9.59
CA SER A 121 1.58 13.22 10.05
C SER A 121 1.33 13.08 11.55
N LYS A 122 1.41 14.19 12.29
CA LYS A 122 0.95 14.22 13.68
C LYS A 122 -0.57 14.09 13.70
N ARG A 123 -1.07 12.87 13.88
CA ARG A 123 -2.50 12.60 14.05
C ARG A 123 -2.88 12.83 15.50
N THR A 124 -3.97 13.57 15.72
CA THR A 124 -4.49 13.90 17.05
C THR A 124 -5.97 13.55 17.15
N GLY A 125 -6.45 13.34 18.38
CA GLY A 125 -7.86 13.13 18.68
C GLY A 125 -8.18 11.69 19.06
N ARG A 126 -9.40 11.50 19.56
CA ARG A 126 -9.84 10.26 20.24
C ARG A 126 -9.51 8.97 19.50
N PHE A 127 -9.67 8.94 18.18
CA PHE A 127 -9.39 7.73 17.40
C PHE A 127 -7.88 7.44 17.30
N ALA A 128 -7.03 8.46 17.19
CA ALA A 128 -5.58 8.29 17.20
C ALA A 128 -5.10 7.77 18.57
N ASP A 129 -5.68 8.28 19.66
CA ASP A 129 -5.36 7.82 21.02
C ASP A 129 -5.77 6.36 21.23
N MET A 130 -7.00 6.01 20.81
CA MET A 130 -7.49 4.62 20.85
C MET A 130 -6.62 3.68 20.00
N PHE A 131 -6.17 4.14 18.83
CA PHE A 131 -5.28 3.37 17.97
C PHE A 131 -3.90 3.17 18.61
N ALA A 132 -3.32 4.22 19.20
CA ALA A 132 -2.04 4.15 19.87
C ALA A 132 -2.05 3.17 21.04
N GLU A 133 -3.11 3.20 21.85
CA GLU A 133 -3.30 2.24 22.95
C GLU A 133 -3.44 0.81 22.44
N ALA A 134 -4.27 0.59 21.42
CA ALA A 134 -4.46 -0.74 20.84
C ALA A 134 -3.19 -1.31 20.16
N LYS A 135 -2.27 -0.45 19.72
CA LYS A 135 -1.00 -0.82 19.05
C LYS A 135 0.16 -1.08 20.03
N LYS A 136 0.05 -0.69 21.31
CA LYS A 136 1.20 -0.55 22.23
C LYS A 136 2.22 -1.70 22.19
N ASP A 137 1.76 -2.94 22.08
CA ASP A 137 2.59 -4.15 22.08
C ASP A 137 2.54 -4.92 20.74
N ILE A 138 2.20 -4.23 19.65
CA ILE A 138 2.02 -4.83 18.32
C ILE A 138 3.05 -4.26 17.33
N ASP A 139 3.86 -5.14 16.74
CA ASP A 139 4.81 -4.77 15.70
C ASP A 139 4.15 -4.73 14.32
N LEU A 140 4.05 -3.52 13.79
CA LEU A 140 3.50 -3.25 12.46
C LEU A 140 4.58 -2.83 11.45
N PHE A 141 5.86 -3.11 11.72
CA PHE A 141 6.95 -2.74 10.82
C PHE A 141 6.75 -3.36 9.43
N PRO A 142 6.93 -2.58 8.34
CA PRO A 142 6.71 -3.05 6.98
C PRO A 142 7.63 -4.22 6.61
N HIS A 143 7.11 -5.15 5.80
CA HIS A 143 7.94 -6.16 5.14
C HIS A 143 8.67 -5.57 3.93
N ARG A 144 8.03 -4.65 3.22
CA ARG A 144 8.59 -3.87 2.11
C ARG A 144 8.01 -2.47 2.15
N TYR A 145 8.84 -1.46 1.90
CA TYR A 145 8.35 -0.10 1.83
C TYR A 145 9.24 0.80 0.97
N LYS A 146 8.70 1.95 0.58
CA LYS A 146 9.45 3.00 -0.11
C LYS A 146 9.01 4.37 0.40
N GLU A 147 9.95 5.15 0.89
CA GLU A 147 9.78 6.57 1.19
C GLU A 147 10.61 7.35 0.18
N TRP A 148 9.99 8.27 -0.57
CA TRP A 148 10.65 8.93 -1.68
C TRP A 148 10.03 10.30 -2.04
N PRO A 149 10.82 11.32 -2.40
CA PRO A 149 12.27 11.41 -2.21
C PRO A 149 12.62 11.45 -0.72
N LYS A 150 13.80 10.94 -0.35
CA LYS A 150 14.37 11.17 1.00
C LYS A 150 15.07 12.51 1.05
#